data_AF-A0A0R1E790-F1
#
_entry.id   AF-A0A0R1E790-F1
#
_cell.length_a   1.000
_cell.length_b   1.000
_cell.length_c   1.000
_cell.angle_alpha   90.00
_cell.angle_beta   90.00
_cell.angle_gamma   90.00
#
_symmetry.space_group_name_H-M   'P 1'
#
loop_
_entity.id
_entity.type
_entity.pdbx_description
1 polymer ?
#
loop_
_entity_poly.entity_id
_entity_poly.type
_entity_poly.pdbx_seq_one_letter_code
_entity_poly.pdbx_strand_id
1 'polypeptide(L)'
;MKLYEKINCKIEEMDHLFGDASGNPTDLKIKQIEKSIHIGELQVREHQQFWIMLQNHFVNLSQKRNDQLNEIQVTRKQLSIIRQKSLKSDQELEISYRKAKELEIFIKKFTSKLELLNDKIYKKRIYHDVEESEFDHEQSEQTQKLKITELKILKLEGKIIELQNEIELYKDFVIDNHRETLSWETKYKMLEETIKWAKKERSVKGEIGLMKTEIHRMNIRYSQLKRAQESLVLDLEHCVMHREQIFVNASVKEHLQTKFKQIKNASQIQQLIDDVNKIERMIYMLRRIQTDLNDIIKEDANIQDRIEEGVLAKHANLEQIIRKQMKAKAYKKLNSLKSQQVILRSELTVQQISQKQSELNYNLTEISKALLLDYPNKKSFLFKVLHVLND
;
A
#
# COMPACT_ATOMS: atom_id res chain seq x y z
N MET A 1 -99.22 -144.54 106.51
CA MET A 1 -97.86 -144.41 107.08
C MET A 1 -96.78 -144.60 105.99
N LYS A 2 -96.82 -143.82 104.89
CA LYS A 2 -95.80 -143.82 103.80
C LYS A 2 -95.54 -142.42 103.20
N LEU A 3 -96.10 -141.37 103.82
CA LEU A 3 -95.92 -139.97 103.40
C LEU A 3 -94.89 -139.23 104.27
N TYR A 4 -94.68 -139.70 105.51
CA TYR A 4 -93.85 -139.02 106.52
C TYR A 4 -92.36 -139.20 106.24
N GLU A 5 -91.92 -140.43 105.95
CA GLU A 5 -90.53 -140.73 105.54
C GLU A 5 -90.13 -139.97 104.26
N LYS A 6 -91.07 -139.79 103.32
CA LYS A 6 -90.83 -139.05 102.07
C LYS A 6 -90.72 -137.53 102.25
N ILE A 7 -91.14 -137.00 103.42
CA ILE A 7 -90.95 -135.60 103.80
C ILE A 7 -89.63 -135.44 104.56
N ASN A 8 -89.29 -136.35 105.48
CA ASN A 8 -88.00 -136.29 106.20
C ASN A 8 -86.80 -136.32 105.25
N CYS A 9 -86.75 -137.22 104.27
CA CYS A 9 -85.63 -137.24 103.31
C CYS A 9 -85.51 -135.94 102.49
N LYS A 10 -86.61 -135.20 102.28
CA LYS A 10 -86.58 -133.89 101.60
C LYS A 10 -86.17 -132.74 102.50
N ILE A 11 -86.32 -132.89 103.82
CA ILE A 11 -85.83 -131.90 104.80
C ILE A 11 -84.33 -132.09 104.99
N GLU A 12 -83.86 -133.34 105.10
CA GLU A 12 -82.43 -133.69 105.19
C GLU A 12 -81.64 -133.26 103.93
N GLU A 13 -82.23 -133.32 102.73
CA GLU A 13 -81.63 -132.77 101.49
C GLU A 13 -81.53 -131.23 101.47
N MET A 14 -82.42 -130.51 102.17
CA MET A 14 -82.42 -129.04 102.20
C MET A 14 -81.42 -128.50 103.23
N ASP A 15 -81.33 -129.11 104.42
CA ASP A 15 -80.39 -128.71 105.47
C ASP A 15 -78.92 -128.92 105.05
N HIS A 16 -78.62 -129.92 104.21
CA HIS A 16 -77.25 -130.16 103.74
C HIS A 16 -76.79 -129.18 102.64
N LEU A 17 -77.71 -128.45 101.99
CA LEU A 17 -77.37 -127.50 100.92
C LEU A 17 -77.12 -126.07 101.42
N PHE A 18 -77.67 -125.68 102.58
CA PHE A 18 -77.67 -124.28 103.03
C PHE A 18 -77.31 -124.14 104.51
N GLY A 19 -76.03 -124.36 104.81
CA GLY A 19 -75.45 -124.12 106.13
C GLY A 19 -75.45 -122.64 106.55
N ASP A 20 -76.11 -122.36 107.67
CA ASP A 20 -75.78 -121.39 108.71
C ASP A 20 -75.35 -119.96 108.28
N ALA A 21 -76.33 -119.16 107.82
CA ALA A 21 -76.19 -117.70 107.71
C ALA A 21 -77.51 -116.99 108.10
N SER A 22 -77.69 -116.70 109.38
CA SER A 22 -78.92 -116.11 109.94
C SER A 22 -79.13 -114.64 109.52
N GLY A 23 -79.99 -114.39 108.53
CA GLY A 23 -80.38 -113.05 108.10
C GLY A 23 -81.75 -113.01 107.39
N ASN A 24 -82.54 -111.97 107.65
CA ASN A 24 -83.89 -111.81 107.09
C ASN A 24 -83.83 -111.64 105.55
N PRO A 25 -84.66 -112.32 104.74
CA PRO A 25 -84.61 -112.24 103.27
C PRO A 25 -84.61 -110.83 102.66
N THR A 26 -85.20 -109.84 103.35
CA THR A 26 -85.18 -108.44 102.92
C THR A 26 -83.77 -107.84 102.99
N ASP A 27 -82.99 -108.14 104.03
CA ASP A 27 -81.64 -107.60 104.23
C ASP A 27 -80.63 -108.20 103.24
N LEU A 28 -80.80 -109.47 102.87
CA LEU A 28 -80.04 -110.09 101.79
C LEU A 28 -80.30 -109.41 100.45
N LYS A 29 -81.56 -109.03 100.19
CA LYS A 29 -81.95 -108.32 98.96
C LYS A 29 -81.45 -106.88 98.95
N ILE A 30 -81.44 -106.20 100.10
CA ILE A 30 -80.79 -104.89 100.28
C ILE A 30 -79.29 -105.00 99.95
N LYS A 31 -78.55 -105.93 100.57
CA LYS A 31 -77.11 -106.14 100.29
C LYS A 31 -76.81 -106.50 98.83
N GLN A 32 -77.69 -107.26 98.18
CA GLN A 32 -77.55 -107.57 96.76
C GLN A 32 -77.76 -106.33 95.87
N ILE A 33 -78.72 -105.48 96.23
CA ILE A 33 -78.98 -104.20 95.55
C ILE A 33 -77.81 -103.23 95.81
N GLU A 34 -77.33 -103.08 97.05
CA GLU A 34 -76.14 -102.29 97.41
C GLU A 34 -74.91 -102.72 96.62
N LYS A 35 -74.64 -104.04 96.51
CA LYS A 35 -73.52 -104.55 95.71
C LYS A 35 -73.70 -104.26 94.21
N SER A 36 -74.94 -104.31 93.70
CA SER A 36 -75.25 -103.98 92.30
C SER A 36 -75.11 -102.48 92.02
N ILE A 37 -75.54 -101.64 92.96
CA ILE A 37 -75.32 -100.18 92.96
C ILE A 37 -73.82 -99.91 92.95
N HIS A 38 -73.04 -100.54 93.83
CA HIS A 38 -71.59 -100.31 93.93
C HIS A 38 -70.81 -100.74 92.67
N ILE A 39 -71.21 -101.84 92.03
CA ILE A 39 -70.66 -102.24 90.72
C ILE A 39 -71.04 -101.20 89.66
N GLY A 40 -72.29 -100.71 89.67
CA GLY A 40 -72.73 -99.62 88.80
C GLY A 40 -71.95 -98.32 89.02
N GLU A 41 -71.69 -97.93 90.27
CA GLU A 41 -70.86 -96.77 90.64
C GLU A 41 -69.40 -96.91 90.20
N LEU A 42 -68.86 -98.13 90.17
CA LEU A 42 -67.53 -98.39 89.63
C LEU A 42 -67.51 -98.22 88.11
N GLN A 43 -68.45 -98.85 87.40
CA GLN A 43 -68.59 -98.73 85.95
C GLN A 43 -68.89 -97.29 85.50
N VAL A 44 -69.69 -96.54 86.27
CA VAL A 44 -69.93 -95.11 86.04
C VAL A 44 -68.64 -94.31 86.19
N ARG A 45 -67.80 -94.59 87.20
CA ARG A 45 -66.50 -93.93 87.36
C ARG A 45 -65.51 -94.27 86.24
N GLU A 46 -65.47 -95.51 85.78
CA GLU A 46 -64.64 -95.93 84.63
C GLU A 46 -65.07 -95.22 83.34
N HIS A 47 -66.38 -95.21 83.05
CA HIS A 47 -66.92 -94.48 81.89
C HIS A 47 -66.71 -92.96 82.01
N GLN A 48 -66.82 -92.37 83.21
CA GLN A 48 -66.49 -90.96 83.46
C GLN A 48 -65.02 -90.66 83.19
N GLN A 49 -64.09 -91.49 83.66
CA GLN A 49 -62.66 -91.33 83.38
C GLN A 49 -62.35 -91.43 81.88
N PHE A 50 -62.92 -92.43 81.20
CA PHE A 50 -62.77 -92.58 79.75
C PHE A 50 -63.37 -91.40 78.97
N TRP A 51 -64.54 -90.91 79.39
CA TRP A 51 -65.18 -89.74 78.79
C TRP A 51 -64.36 -88.46 78.99
N ILE A 52 -63.78 -88.23 80.18
CA ILE A 52 -62.87 -87.10 80.45
C ILE A 52 -61.60 -87.21 79.59
N MET A 53 -61.04 -88.42 79.42
CA MET A 53 -59.89 -88.64 78.54
C MET A 53 -60.23 -88.30 77.07
N LEU A 54 -61.38 -88.78 76.57
CA LEU A 54 -61.84 -88.51 75.21
C LEU A 54 -62.16 -87.02 74.99
N GLN A 55 -62.78 -86.37 75.99
CA GLN A 55 -63.06 -84.94 75.99
C GLN A 55 -61.75 -84.13 75.91
N ASN A 56 -60.75 -84.45 76.74
CA ASN A 56 -59.44 -83.82 76.69
C ASN A 56 -58.74 -84.04 75.33
N HIS A 57 -58.85 -85.24 74.75
CA HIS A 57 -58.30 -85.51 73.42
C HIS A 57 -58.99 -84.66 72.33
N PHE A 58 -60.33 -84.55 72.38
CA PHE A 58 -61.10 -83.72 71.45
C PHE A 58 -60.77 -82.23 71.61
N VAL A 59 -60.65 -81.72 72.83
CA VAL A 59 -60.20 -80.33 73.11
C VAL A 59 -58.82 -80.09 72.52
N ASN A 60 -57.85 -80.98 72.76
CA ASN A 60 -56.50 -80.89 72.22
C ASN A 60 -56.47 -80.92 70.67
N LEU A 61 -57.29 -81.74 70.03
CA LEU A 61 -57.43 -81.75 68.56
C LEU A 61 -58.09 -80.47 68.04
N SER A 62 -59.10 -79.95 68.73
CA SER A 62 -59.75 -78.69 68.39
C SER A 62 -58.79 -77.49 68.50
N GLN A 63 -57.95 -77.48 69.54
CA GLN A 63 -56.86 -76.52 69.74
C GLN A 63 -55.87 -76.58 68.56
N LYS A 64 -55.30 -77.75 68.27
CA LYS A 64 -54.36 -77.94 67.14
C LYS A 64 -54.96 -77.50 65.80
N ARG A 65 -56.23 -77.85 65.53
CA ARG A 65 -56.95 -77.40 64.34
C ARG A 65 -57.06 -75.88 64.27
N ASN A 66 -57.31 -75.22 65.40
CA ASN A 66 -57.40 -73.76 65.49
C ASN A 66 -56.04 -73.09 65.23
N ASP A 67 -54.96 -73.66 65.79
CA ASP A 67 -53.60 -73.17 65.60
C ASP A 67 -53.17 -73.32 64.12
N GLN A 68 -53.43 -74.48 63.50
CA GLN A 68 -53.22 -74.69 62.06
C GLN A 68 -54.05 -73.72 61.19
N LEU A 69 -55.29 -73.41 61.60
CA LEU A 69 -56.12 -72.40 60.92
C LEU A 69 -55.48 -71.01 60.99
N ASN A 70 -54.90 -70.64 62.13
CA ASN A 70 -54.18 -69.38 62.30
C ASN A 70 -52.89 -69.34 61.44
N GLU A 71 -52.10 -70.42 61.42
CA GLU A 71 -50.91 -70.54 60.55
C GLU A 71 -51.27 -70.41 59.06
N ILE A 72 -52.35 -71.06 58.63
CA ILE A 72 -52.87 -70.95 57.25
C ILE A 72 -53.28 -69.50 56.94
N GLN A 73 -53.93 -68.80 57.88
CA GLN A 73 -54.29 -67.39 57.70
C GLN A 73 -53.06 -66.48 57.61
N VAL A 74 -52.05 -66.68 58.47
CA VAL A 74 -50.78 -65.92 58.43
C VAL A 74 -50.05 -66.17 57.11
N THR A 75 -49.93 -67.43 56.69
CA THR A 75 -49.27 -67.81 55.43
C THR A 75 -49.99 -67.22 54.22
N ARG A 76 -51.34 -67.21 54.21
CA ARG A 76 -52.13 -66.53 53.16
C ARG A 76 -51.89 -65.02 53.12
N LYS A 77 -51.77 -64.35 54.27
CA LYS A 77 -51.42 -62.92 54.34
C LYS A 77 -50.01 -62.65 53.81
N GLN A 78 -49.03 -63.46 54.20
CA GLN A 78 -47.65 -63.38 53.70
C GLN A 78 -47.59 -63.59 52.18
N LEU A 79 -48.27 -64.61 51.66
CA LEU A 79 -48.36 -64.89 50.22
C LEU A 79 -48.97 -63.70 49.44
N SER A 80 -50.00 -63.05 50.00
CA SER A 80 -50.60 -61.85 49.41
C SER A 80 -49.60 -60.69 49.33
N ILE A 81 -48.86 -60.43 50.41
CA ILE A 81 -47.81 -59.40 50.45
C ILE A 81 -46.69 -59.70 49.44
N ILE A 82 -46.25 -60.96 49.34
CA ILE A 82 -45.21 -61.37 48.39
C ILE A 82 -45.71 -61.19 46.94
N ARG A 83 -46.94 -61.60 46.62
CA ARG A 83 -47.55 -61.38 45.30
C ARG A 83 -47.63 -59.89 44.94
N GLN A 84 -48.02 -59.04 45.88
CA GLN A 84 -48.07 -57.59 45.66
C GLN A 84 -46.66 -56.99 45.45
N LYS A 85 -45.64 -57.48 46.18
CA LYS A 85 -44.25 -57.08 45.98
C LYS A 85 -43.70 -57.52 44.63
N SER A 86 -43.99 -58.76 44.20
CA SER A 86 -43.64 -59.25 42.86
C SER A 86 -44.21 -58.32 41.79
N LEU A 87 -45.53 -58.10 41.81
CA LEU A 87 -46.21 -57.26 40.82
C LEU A 87 -45.63 -55.83 40.73
N LYS A 88 -45.24 -55.23 41.86
CA LYS A 88 -44.54 -53.94 41.87
C LYS A 88 -43.15 -54.03 41.24
N SER A 89 -42.36 -55.03 41.60
CA SER A 89 -41.04 -55.28 41.02
C SER A 89 -41.12 -55.52 39.50
N ASP A 90 -42.13 -56.26 39.03
CA ASP A 90 -42.37 -56.54 37.61
C ASP A 90 -42.71 -55.24 36.86
N GLN A 91 -43.53 -54.36 37.45
CA GLN A 91 -43.86 -53.04 36.91
C GLN A 91 -42.63 -52.10 36.84
N GLU A 92 -41.82 -52.07 37.90
CA GLU A 92 -40.59 -51.26 37.96
C GLU A 92 -39.54 -51.74 36.95
N LEU A 93 -39.42 -53.06 36.76
CA LEU A 93 -38.53 -53.67 35.78
C LEU A 93 -38.98 -53.35 34.35
N GLU A 94 -40.27 -53.47 34.05
CA GLU A 94 -40.84 -53.14 32.73
C GLU A 94 -40.69 -51.64 32.39
N ILE A 95 -40.85 -50.74 33.36
CA ILE A 95 -40.56 -49.30 33.18
C ILE A 95 -39.06 -49.07 32.91
N SER A 96 -38.19 -49.77 33.62
CA SER A 96 -36.73 -49.66 33.44
C SER A 96 -36.28 -50.20 32.08
N TYR A 97 -36.87 -51.30 31.61
CA TYR A 97 -36.60 -51.89 30.30
C TYR A 97 -37.01 -50.95 29.16
N ARG A 98 -38.19 -50.31 29.26
CA ARG A 98 -38.63 -49.29 28.31
C ARG A 98 -37.67 -48.10 28.26
N LYS A 99 -37.25 -47.56 29.42
CA LYS A 99 -36.25 -46.47 29.49
C LYS A 99 -34.91 -46.87 28.87
N ALA A 100 -34.42 -48.10 29.12
CA ALA A 100 -33.18 -48.59 28.53
C ALA A 100 -33.25 -48.63 26.99
N LYS A 101 -34.37 -49.11 26.44
CA LYS A 101 -34.63 -49.15 24.99
C LYS A 101 -34.74 -47.75 24.37
N GLU A 102 -35.37 -46.79 25.05
CA GLU A 102 -35.42 -45.39 24.61
C GLU A 102 -34.02 -44.76 24.58
N LEU A 103 -33.20 -44.99 25.62
CA LEU A 103 -31.80 -44.54 25.67
C LEU A 103 -30.96 -45.16 24.55
N GLU A 104 -31.14 -46.44 24.24
CA GLU A 104 -30.44 -47.11 23.13
C GLU A 104 -30.77 -46.45 21.77
N ILE A 105 -32.04 -46.09 21.55
CA ILE A 105 -32.49 -45.36 20.35
C ILE A 105 -31.85 -43.96 20.30
N PHE A 106 -31.79 -43.24 21.42
CA PHE A 106 -31.13 -41.93 21.48
C PHE A 106 -29.61 -42.03 21.23
N ILE A 107 -28.94 -43.03 21.81
CA ILE A 107 -27.50 -43.28 21.58
C ILE A 107 -27.23 -43.52 20.09
N LYS A 108 -28.02 -44.38 19.42
CA LYS A 108 -27.90 -44.61 17.96
C LYS A 108 -28.10 -43.32 17.17
N LYS A 109 -29.16 -42.56 17.47
CA LYS A 109 -29.45 -41.27 16.82
C LYS A 109 -28.32 -40.25 16.99
N PHE A 110 -27.71 -40.16 18.18
CA PHE A 110 -26.59 -39.25 18.42
C PHE A 110 -25.29 -39.74 17.78
N THR A 111 -25.04 -41.05 17.75
CA THR A 111 -23.87 -41.64 17.07
C THR A 111 -23.89 -41.31 15.59
N SER A 112 -25.00 -41.57 14.88
CA SER A 112 -25.12 -41.20 13.46
C SER A 112 -25.05 -39.69 13.20
N LYS A 113 -25.49 -38.86 14.16
CA LYS A 113 -25.31 -37.40 14.06
C LYS A 113 -23.85 -36.97 14.24
N LEU A 114 -23.10 -37.64 15.11
CA LEU A 114 -21.67 -37.41 15.31
C LEU A 114 -20.85 -37.83 14.08
N GLU A 115 -21.14 -38.99 13.49
CA GLU A 115 -20.54 -39.46 12.23
C GLU A 115 -20.72 -38.43 11.11
N LEU A 116 -21.98 -38.01 10.86
CA LEU A 116 -22.29 -36.98 9.86
C LEU A 116 -21.65 -35.61 10.14
N LEU A 117 -21.38 -35.27 11.40
CA LEU A 117 -20.68 -34.05 11.76
C LEU A 117 -19.17 -34.20 11.53
N ASN A 118 -18.59 -35.35 11.86
CA ASN A 118 -17.19 -35.66 11.66
C ASN A 118 -16.83 -35.67 10.17
N ASP A 119 -17.68 -36.27 9.32
CA ASP A 119 -17.54 -36.21 7.85
C ASP A 119 -17.52 -34.78 7.31
N LYS A 120 -18.37 -33.89 7.85
CA LYS A 120 -18.42 -32.49 7.45
C LYS A 120 -17.17 -31.73 7.89
N ILE A 121 -16.67 -31.99 9.10
CA ILE A 121 -15.42 -31.41 9.61
C ILE A 121 -14.23 -31.89 8.78
N TYR A 122 -14.16 -33.20 8.47
CA TYR A 122 -13.10 -33.79 7.66
C TYR A 122 -13.07 -33.20 6.24
N LYS A 123 -14.23 -33.13 5.56
CA LYS A 123 -14.34 -32.48 4.25
C LYS A 123 -13.94 -31.00 4.32
N LYS A 124 -14.41 -30.25 5.32
CA LYS A 124 -14.04 -28.83 5.48
C LYS A 124 -12.55 -28.65 5.74
N ARG A 125 -11.90 -29.56 6.47
CA ARG A 125 -10.44 -29.56 6.65
C ARG A 125 -9.74 -29.76 5.31
N ILE A 126 -10.10 -30.78 4.52
CA ILE A 126 -9.48 -30.98 3.19
C ILE A 126 -9.60 -29.74 2.30
N TYR A 127 -10.77 -29.09 2.26
CA TYR A 127 -10.93 -27.86 1.49
C TYR A 127 -10.03 -26.72 2.02
N HIS A 128 -9.94 -26.55 3.33
CA HIS A 128 -9.04 -25.56 3.94
C HIS A 128 -7.56 -25.86 3.63
N ASP A 129 -7.12 -27.12 3.79
CA ASP A 129 -5.74 -27.52 3.54
C ASP A 129 -5.34 -27.29 2.06
N VAL A 130 -6.29 -27.41 1.13
CA VAL A 130 -6.10 -27.06 -0.30
C VAL A 130 -6.07 -25.54 -0.50
N GLU A 131 -7.04 -24.79 0.04
CA GLU A 131 -7.07 -23.32 -0.07
C GLU A 131 -5.81 -22.68 0.55
N GLU A 132 -5.31 -23.21 1.67
CA GLU A 132 -4.08 -22.79 2.35
C GLU A 132 -2.84 -23.09 1.48
N SER A 133 -2.77 -24.28 0.86
CA SER A 133 -1.68 -24.63 -0.07
C SER A 133 -1.71 -23.81 -1.37
N GLU A 134 -2.88 -23.43 -1.88
CA GLU A 134 -3.02 -22.54 -3.04
C GLU A 134 -2.60 -21.11 -2.68
N PHE A 135 -3.00 -20.62 -1.51
CA PHE A 135 -2.60 -19.31 -0.99
C PHE A 135 -1.08 -19.20 -0.78
N ASP A 136 -0.44 -20.20 -0.16
CA ASP A 136 1.01 -20.24 0.03
C ASP A 136 1.76 -20.23 -1.31
N HIS A 137 1.23 -20.94 -2.31
CA HIS A 137 1.80 -20.94 -3.66
C HIS A 137 1.69 -19.56 -4.32
N GLU A 138 0.51 -18.94 -4.28
CA GLU A 138 0.30 -17.59 -4.83
C GLU A 138 1.17 -16.55 -4.11
N GLN A 139 1.23 -16.59 -2.78
CA GLN A 139 2.05 -15.67 -1.99
C GLN A 139 3.54 -15.80 -2.35
N SER A 140 4.03 -17.03 -2.54
CA SER A 140 5.40 -17.30 -2.98
C SER A 140 5.68 -16.74 -4.38
N GLU A 141 4.76 -16.97 -5.34
CA GLU A 141 4.89 -16.48 -6.71
C GLU A 141 4.85 -14.93 -6.77
N GLN A 142 3.92 -14.30 -6.05
CA GLN A 142 3.84 -12.84 -5.93
C GLN A 142 5.12 -12.26 -5.29
N THR A 143 5.64 -12.90 -4.24
CA THR A 143 6.91 -12.50 -3.59
C THR A 143 8.10 -12.63 -4.53
N GLN A 144 8.15 -13.67 -5.37
CA GLN A 144 9.21 -13.84 -6.37
C GLN A 144 9.10 -12.79 -7.49
N LYS A 145 7.89 -12.52 -7.98
CA LYS A 145 7.61 -11.45 -8.95
C LYS A 145 8.07 -10.09 -8.42
N LEU A 146 7.75 -9.77 -7.17
CA LEU A 146 8.18 -8.53 -6.50
C LEU A 146 9.70 -8.40 -6.48
N LYS A 147 10.42 -9.41 -5.95
CA LYS A 147 11.90 -9.43 -5.91
C LYS A 147 12.54 -9.23 -7.29
N ILE A 148 11.97 -9.84 -8.33
CA ILE A 148 12.44 -9.68 -9.72
C ILE A 148 12.22 -8.23 -10.20
N THR A 149 11.09 -7.60 -9.87
CA THR A 149 10.83 -6.20 -10.23
C THR A 149 11.70 -5.22 -9.45
N GLU A 150 11.93 -5.43 -8.16
CA GLU A 150 12.84 -4.62 -7.33
C GLU A 150 14.27 -4.67 -7.86
N LEU A 151 14.76 -5.87 -8.20
CA LEU A 151 16.10 -6.04 -8.80
C LEU A 151 16.22 -5.37 -10.18
N LYS A 152 15.14 -5.32 -10.98
CA LYS A 152 15.10 -4.54 -12.23
C LYS A 152 15.15 -3.04 -11.97
N ILE A 153 14.45 -2.54 -10.95
CA ILE A 153 14.47 -1.12 -10.56
C ILE A 153 15.89 -0.73 -10.12
N LEU A 154 16.53 -1.49 -9.22
CA LEU A 154 17.90 -1.22 -8.77
C LEU A 154 18.91 -1.18 -9.94
N LYS A 155 18.74 -2.03 -10.96
CA LYS A 155 19.56 -1.99 -12.18
C LYS A 155 19.34 -0.72 -13.01
N LEU A 156 18.10 -0.26 -13.13
CA LEU A 156 17.77 0.99 -13.83
C LEU A 156 18.28 2.21 -13.08
N GLU A 157 18.17 2.23 -11.75
CA GLU A 157 18.75 3.25 -10.88
C GLU A 157 20.28 3.31 -11.01
N GLY A 158 20.95 2.15 -11.03
CA GLY A 158 22.38 2.06 -11.34
C GLY A 158 22.74 2.68 -12.70
N LYS A 159 21.99 2.34 -13.76
CA LYS A 159 22.21 2.92 -15.10
C LYS A 159 21.93 4.43 -15.14
N ILE A 160 20.98 4.94 -14.36
CA ILE A 160 20.74 6.39 -14.22
C ILE A 160 21.93 7.07 -13.57
N ILE A 161 22.52 6.49 -12.52
CA ILE A 161 23.72 7.04 -11.84
C ILE A 161 24.92 7.03 -12.80
N GLU A 162 25.13 5.95 -13.55
CA GLU A 162 26.17 5.89 -14.60
C GLU A 162 26.01 7.03 -15.62
N LEU A 163 24.80 7.21 -16.18
CA LEU A 163 24.52 8.27 -17.15
C LEU A 163 24.67 9.68 -16.56
N GLN A 164 24.34 9.88 -15.28
CA GLN A 164 24.55 11.15 -14.59
C GLN A 164 26.05 11.48 -14.45
N ASN A 165 26.88 10.49 -14.12
CA ASN A 165 28.33 10.64 -14.06
C ASN A 165 28.94 10.91 -15.45
N GLU A 166 28.45 10.23 -16.49
CA GLU A 166 28.84 10.51 -17.90
C GLU A 166 28.48 11.95 -18.30
N ILE A 167 27.28 12.43 -17.95
CA ILE A 167 26.83 13.80 -18.26
C ILE A 167 27.73 14.85 -17.60
N GLU A 168 28.09 14.69 -16.32
CA GLU A 168 28.95 15.65 -15.62
C GLU A 168 30.38 15.63 -16.20
N LEU A 169 30.91 14.46 -16.56
CA LEU A 169 32.19 14.35 -17.27
C LEU A 169 32.19 15.06 -18.63
N TYR A 170 31.12 14.89 -19.43
CA TYR A 170 31.01 15.59 -20.73
C TYR A 170 30.83 17.09 -20.56
N LYS A 171 30.16 17.54 -19.51
CA LYS A 171 30.02 18.97 -19.18
C LYS A 171 31.36 19.60 -18.84
N ASP A 172 32.20 18.95 -18.04
CA ASP A 172 33.58 19.41 -17.78
C ASP A 172 34.41 19.46 -19.07
N PHE A 173 34.32 18.41 -19.91
CA PHE A 173 34.98 18.39 -21.22
C PHE A 173 34.52 19.56 -22.13
N VAL A 174 33.23 19.88 -22.16
CA VAL A 174 32.70 21.03 -22.91
C VAL A 174 33.24 22.36 -22.37
N ILE A 175 33.32 22.52 -21.05
CA ILE A 175 33.87 23.74 -20.41
C ILE A 175 35.35 23.93 -20.79
N ASP A 176 36.16 22.87 -20.76
CA ASP A 176 37.58 22.97 -21.08
C ASP A 176 37.84 23.19 -22.58
N ASN A 177 37.10 22.54 -23.48
CA ASN A 177 37.15 22.86 -24.92
C ASN A 177 36.71 24.31 -25.20
N HIS A 178 35.74 24.85 -24.47
CA HIS A 178 35.32 26.24 -24.61
C HIS A 178 36.42 27.22 -24.14
N ARG A 179 37.09 26.92 -23.02
CA ARG A 179 38.26 27.69 -22.54
C ARG A 179 39.41 27.67 -23.55
N GLU A 180 39.72 26.51 -24.12
CA GLU A 180 40.74 26.38 -25.16
C GLU A 180 40.36 27.19 -26.41
N THR A 181 39.12 27.06 -26.88
CA THR A 181 38.60 27.80 -28.05
C THR A 181 38.73 29.31 -27.84
N LEU A 182 38.34 29.82 -26.67
CA LEU A 182 38.45 31.25 -26.33
C LEU A 182 39.92 31.70 -26.25
N SER A 183 40.83 30.84 -25.79
CA SER A 183 42.28 31.11 -25.80
C SER A 183 42.81 31.24 -27.23
N TRP A 184 42.42 30.34 -28.13
CA TRP A 184 42.80 30.39 -29.55
C TRP A 184 42.19 31.60 -30.28
N GLU A 185 40.92 31.94 -30.01
CA GLU A 185 40.28 33.15 -30.55
C GLU A 185 41.02 34.42 -30.11
N THR A 186 41.41 34.49 -28.83
CA THR A 186 42.19 35.62 -28.27
C THR A 186 43.56 35.72 -28.94
N LYS A 187 44.30 34.60 -29.06
CA LYS A 187 45.59 34.54 -29.77
C LYS A 187 45.45 34.97 -31.23
N TYR A 188 44.39 34.53 -31.90
CA TYR A 188 44.10 34.89 -33.30
C TYR A 188 43.84 36.40 -33.45
N LYS A 189 42.99 37.00 -32.60
CA LYS A 189 42.71 38.45 -32.61
C LYS A 189 43.99 39.26 -32.41
N MET A 190 44.82 38.90 -31.42
CA MET A 190 46.12 39.57 -31.18
C MET A 190 47.07 39.46 -32.38
N LEU A 191 47.11 38.29 -33.04
CA LEU A 191 47.91 38.11 -34.26
C LEU A 191 47.37 38.95 -35.43
N GLU A 192 46.04 39.00 -35.62
CA GLU A 192 45.40 39.78 -36.66
C GLU A 192 45.62 41.30 -36.47
N GLU A 193 45.49 41.78 -35.24
CA GLU A 193 45.82 43.16 -34.85
C GLU A 193 47.31 43.47 -35.07
N THR A 194 48.21 42.57 -34.69
CA THR A 194 49.66 42.72 -34.93
C THR A 194 49.98 42.80 -36.43
N ILE A 195 49.32 41.98 -37.26
CA ILE A 195 49.46 42.02 -38.72
C ILE A 195 48.89 43.33 -39.30
N LYS A 196 47.73 43.78 -38.82
CA LYS A 196 47.10 45.06 -39.22
C LYS A 196 48.01 46.25 -38.86
N TRP A 197 48.54 46.26 -37.64
CA TRP A 197 49.49 47.28 -37.16
C TRP A 197 50.78 47.28 -38.00
N ALA A 198 51.42 46.13 -38.19
CA ALA A 198 52.65 46.02 -38.99
C ALA A 198 52.46 46.44 -40.46
N LYS A 199 51.27 46.17 -41.05
CA LYS A 199 50.90 46.65 -42.39
C LYS A 199 50.68 48.16 -42.43
N LYS A 200 50.02 48.74 -41.42
CA LYS A 200 49.83 50.19 -41.28
C LYS A 200 51.18 50.89 -41.14
N GLU A 201 52.08 50.32 -40.34
CA GLU A 201 53.39 50.89 -40.03
C GLU A 201 54.34 50.88 -41.24
N ARG A 202 54.35 49.77 -41.99
CA ARG A 202 55.12 49.67 -43.25
C ARG A 202 54.52 50.43 -44.44
N SER A 203 53.31 50.99 -44.30
CA SER A 203 52.67 51.79 -45.36
C SER A 203 53.41 53.10 -45.60
N VAL A 204 53.27 53.70 -46.78
CA VAL A 204 53.86 55.01 -47.13
C VAL A 204 53.42 56.13 -46.16
N LYS A 205 52.24 55.97 -45.53
CA LYS A 205 51.69 56.87 -44.51
C LYS A 205 51.98 56.44 -43.05
N GLY A 206 52.63 55.30 -42.82
CA GLY A 206 53.11 54.86 -41.51
C GLY A 206 54.46 55.48 -41.16
N GLU A 207 54.89 55.39 -39.91
CA GLU A 207 56.13 56.06 -39.45
C GLU A 207 57.36 55.50 -40.17
N ILE A 208 57.46 54.17 -40.34
CA ILE A 208 58.53 53.54 -41.14
C ILE A 208 58.49 54.01 -42.61
N GLY A 209 57.31 54.20 -43.20
CA GLY A 209 57.18 54.73 -44.56
C GLY A 209 57.63 56.18 -44.68
N LEU A 210 57.24 57.03 -43.72
CA LEU A 210 57.67 58.42 -43.63
C LEU A 210 59.19 58.50 -43.41
N MET A 211 59.76 57.71 -42.50
CA MET A 211 61.21 57.60 -42.29
C MET A 211 61.93 57.17 -43.57
N LYS A 212 61.44 56.17 -44.31
CA LYS A 212 62.03 55.76 -45.60
C LYS A 212 61.99 56.88 -46.64
N THR A 213 60.89 57.62 -46.75
CA THR A 213 60.79 58.74 -47.70
C THR A 213 61.68 59.92 -47.30
N GLU A 214 61.84 60.22 -46.01
CA GLU A 214 62.79 61.25 -45.56
C GLU A 214 64.25 60.81 -45.75
N ILE A 215 64.60 59.54 -45.48
CA ILE A 215 65.93 58.98 -45.81
C ILE A 215 66.22 59.13 -47.31
N HIS A 216 65.24 58.82 -48.17
CA HIS A 216 65.39 59.00 -49.61
C HIS A 216 65.56 60.49 -49.99
N ARG A 217 64.80 61.40 -49.37
CA ARG A 217 64.95 62.86 -49.53
C ARG A 217 66.33 63.35 -49.07
N MET A 218 66.84 62.84 -47.95
CA MET A 218 68.17 63.15 -47.44
C MET A 218 69.26 62.63 -48.40
N ASN A 219 69.11 61.43 -48.96
CA ASN A 219 70.02 60.89 -49.97
C ASN A 219 70.02 61.71 -51.27
N ILE A 220 68.86 62.21 -51.71
CA ILE A 220 68.77 63.15 -52.84
C ILE A 220 69.48 64.46 -52.51
N ARG A 221 69.23 65.06 -51.33
CA ARG A 221 69.90 66.29 -50.88
C ARG A 221 71.42 66.10 -50.78
N TYR A 222 71.89 64.97 -50.25
CA TYR A 222 73.30 64.62 -50.19
C TYR A 222 73.90 64.51 -51.61
N SER A 223 73.19 63.86 -52.55
CA SER A 223 73.62 63.75 -53.95
C SER A 223 73.59 65.08 -54.71
N GLN A 224 72.70 66.01 -54.33
CA GLN A 224 72.68 67.39 -54.84
C GLN A 224 73.83 68.20 -54.25
N LEU A 225 74.11 68.06 -52.94
CA LEU A 225 75.22 68.71 -52.26
C LEU A 225 76.56 68.23 -52.81
N LYS A 226 76.71 66.92 -53.10
CA LYS A 226 77.90 66.38 -53.75
C LYS A 226 78.10 66.97 -55.15
N ARG A 227 77.04 67.07 -55.97
CA ARG A 227 77.12 67.74 -57.28
C ARG A 227 77.40 69.24 -57.17
N ALA A 228 76.90 69.91 -56.15
CA ALA A 228 77.23 71.32 -55.88
C ALA A 228 78.68 71.47 -55.41
N GLN A 229 79.23 70.51 -54.67
CA GLN A 229 80.66 70.44 -54.33
C GLN A 229 81.52 70.16 -55.56
N GLU A 230 81.13 69.22 -56.43
CA GLU A 230 81.79 68.95 -57.72
C GLU A 230 81.75 70.20 -58.62
N SER A 231 80.60 70.91 -58.69
CA SER A 231 80.47 72.19 -59.37
C SER A 231 81.35 73.27 -58.75
N LEU A 232 81.47 73.34 -57.41
CA LEU A 232 82.34 74.30 -56.74
C LEU A 232 83.83 73.99 -56.98
N VAL A 233 84.20 72.72 -57.15
CA VAL A 233 85.55 72.33 -57.57
C VAL A 233 85.79 72.77 -59.02
N LEU A 234 84.85 72.55 -59.93
CA LEU A 234 84.91 73.07 -61.31
C LEU A 234 84.91 74.60 -61.35
N ASP A 235 84.17 75.29 -60.47
CA ASP A 235 84.18 76.75 -60.35
C ASP A 235 85.49 77.25 -59.74
N LEU A 236 86.16 76.47 -58.88
CA LEU A 236 87.50 76.77 -58.38
C LEU A 236 88.57 76.56 -59.45
N GLU A 237 88.51 75.48 -60.21
CA GLU A 237 89.33 75.25 -61.41
C GLU A 237 89.11 76.36 -62.44
N HIS A 238 87.85 76.73 -62.70
CA HIS A 238 87.49 77.85 -63.56
C HIS A 238 87.88 79.20 -62.94
N CYS A 239 87.92 79.38 -61.62
CA CYS A 239 88.44 80.60 -60.99
C CYS A 239 89.96 80.67 -61.03
N VAL A 240 90.67 79.53 -61.00
CA VAL A 240 92.11 79.46 -61.24
C VAL A 240 92.40 79.76 -62.71
N MET A 241 91.70 79.09 -63.63
CA MET A 241 91.76 79.36 -65.06
C MET A 241 91.39 80.80 -65.37
N HIS A 242 90.34 81.37 -64.76
CA HIS A 242 89.94 82.77 -64.93
C HIS A 242 90.86 83.74 -64.14
N ARG A 243 91.73 83.26 -63.25
CA ARG A 243 92.81 84.06 -62.65
C ARG A 243 94.03 84.07 -63.55
N GLU A 244 94.33 82.98 -64.25
CA GLU A 244 95.24 82.94 -65.41
C GLU A 244 94.67 83.79 -66.56
N GLN A 245 93.36 83.75 -66.78
CA GLN A 245 92.66 84.54 -67.81
C GLN A 245 92.43 85.98 -67.38
N ILE A 246 92.46 86.34 -66.09
CA ILE A 246 92.58 87.73 -65.60
C ILE A 246 94.03 88.19 -65.71
N PHE A 247 95.02 87.31 -65.53
CA PHE A 247 96.41 87.65 -65.88
C PHE A 247 96.56 87.96 -67.38
N VAL A 248 95.77 87.31 -68.25
CA VAL A 248 95.69 87.61 -69.70
C VAL A 248 94.76 88.80 -70.03
N ASN A 249 93.59 88.92 -69.39
CA ASN A 249 92.55 89.91 -69.71
C ASN A 249 92.55 91.15 -68.80
N ALA A 250 93.51 91.29 -67.88
CA ALA A 250 93.86 92.59 -67.25
C ALA A 250 94.47 93.60 -68.25
N SER A 251 94.30 93.38 -69.55
CA SER A 251 94.51 94.35 -70.63
C SER A 251 93.22 95.02 -71.13
N VAL A 252 92.00 94.51 -70.86
CA VAL A 252 90.74 95.13 -71.35
C VAL A 252 89.57 95.01 -70.35
N LYS A 253 89.23 96.15 -69.71
CA LYS A 253 87.98 96.49 -69.00
C LYS A 253 86.79 96.62 -70.01
N GLU A 254 85.48 96.63 -69.70
CA GLU A 254 84.66 96.73 -68.46
C GLU A 254 83.15 96.46 -68.73
N HIS A 255 82.31 96.35 -67.66
CA HIS A 255 80.85 96.68 -67.59
C HIS A 255 79.82 95.78 -68.33
N LEU A 256 78.51 95.61 -68.00
CA LEU A 256 77.53 95.80 -66.87
C LEU A 256 76.18 95.12 -67.34
N GLN A 257 75.08 94.90 -66.60
CA GLN A 257 74.80 94.27 -65.28
C GLN A 257 73.26 93.98 -65.15
N THR A 258 72.82 93.05 -64.27
CA THR A 258 71.46 92.97 -63.61
C THR A 258 70.16 92.76 -64.45
N LYS A 259 68.94 92.41 -63.94
CA LYS A 259 68.36 91.54 -62.84
C LYS A 259 66.78 91.51 -62.96
N PHE A 260 66.09 90.79 -62.05
CA PHE A 260 64.64 90.85 -61.62
C PHE A 260 63.64 89.84 -62.28
N LYS A 261 62.94 88.95 -61.52
CA LYS A 261 61.65 89.04 -60.72
C LYS A 261 60.39 89.24 -61.62
N GLN A 262 59.17 88.70 -61.39
CA GLN A 262 58.43 88.38 -60.15
C GLN A 262 57.06 87.63 -60.40
N ILE A 263 56.32 87.29 -59.32
CA ILE A 263 54.82 87.17 -59.18
C ILE A 263 54.11 85.79 -59.35
N LYS A 264 53.12 85.59 -58.46
CA LYS A 264 52.14 84.47 -58.31
C LYS A 264 50.74 84.93 -58.76
N ASN A 265 49.79 84.00 -58.99
CA ASN A 265 48.44 83.95 -58.36
C ASN A 265 47.47 83.04 -59.13
N ALA A 266 47.12 81.87 -58.57
CA ALA A 266 46.04 80.99 -59.08
C ALA A 266 45.63 79.91 -58.05
N SER A 267 44.98 80.28 -56.93
CA SER A 267 44.66 79.30 -55.87
C SER A 267 43.38 79.58 -55.06
N GLN A 268 42.30 80.01 -55.73
CA GLN A 268 40.98 80.21 -55.09
C GLN A 268 39.81 79.44 -55.75
N ILE A 269 40.02 78.84 -56.93
CA ILE A 269 38.96 78.10 -57.64
C ILE A 269 38.92 76.60 -57.25
N GLN A 270 40.06 76.03 -56.84
CA GLN A 270 40.15 74.59 -56.53
C GLN A 270 39.45 74.19 -55.22
N GLN A 271 39.47 75.06 -54.19
CA GLN A 271 38.91 74.73 -52.86
C GLN A 271 37.40 74.52 -52.88
N LEU A 272 36.66 75.30 -53.68
CA LEU A 272 35.21 75.17 -53.83
C LEU A 272 34.79 73.83 -54.48
N ILE A 273 35.64 73.25 -55.33
CA ILE A 273 35.38 71.96 -55.98
C ILE A 273 35.59 70.80 -54.98
N ASP A 274 36.61 70.89 -54.13
CA ASP A 274 36.91 69.85 -53.13
C ASP A 274 35.83 69.78 -52.03
N ASP A 275 35.20 70.89 -51.66
CA ASP A 275 34.16 70.92 -50.62
C ASP A 275 32.80 70.40 -51.12
N VAL A 276 32.41 70.63 -52.38
CA VAL A 276 31.23 69.99 -52.99
C VAL A 276 31.38 68.47 -53.01
N ASN A 277 32.56 67.96 -53.40
CA ASN A 277 32.88 66.53 -53.39
C ASN A 277 32.85 65.89 -51.98
N LYS A 278 33.08 66.66 -50.90
CA LYS A 278 32.90 66.18 -49.52
C LYS A 278 31.42 66.05 -49.17
N ILE A 279 30.60 67.04 -49.52
CA ILE A 279 29.15 67.06 -49.23
C ILE A 279 28.46 65.87 -49.91
N GLU A 280 28.80 65.59 -51.16
CA GLU A 280 28.22 64.47 -51.92
C GLU A 280 28.55 63.10 -51.29
N ARG A 281 29.80 62.90 -50.85
CA ARG A 281 30.20 61.70 -50.07
C ARG A 281 29.45 61.60 -48.74
N MET A 282 29.22 62.73 -48.08
CA MET A 282 28.50 62.78 -46.81
C MET A 282 27.01 62.40 -46.99
N ILE A 283 26.36 62.85 -48.07
CA ILE A 283 25.00 62.43 -48.45
C ILE A 283 24.92 60.93 -48.72
N TYR A 284 25.91 60.36 -49.43
CA TYR A 284 25.98 58.91 -49.65
C TYR A 284 26.11 58.13 -48.33
N MET A 285 26.99 58.57 -47.42
CA MET A 285 27.11 57.93 -46.11
C MET A 285 25.84 58.07 -45.25
N LEU A 286 25.15 59.22 -45.29
CA LEU A 286 23.88 59.40 -44.57
C LEU A 286 22.78 58.46 -45.08
N ARG A 287 22.65 58.27 -46.40
CA ARG A 287 21.71 57.29 -46.98
C ARG A 287 22.04 55.85 -46.58
N ARG A 288 23.32 55.52 -46.48
CA ARG A 288 23.77 54.20 -45.99
C ARG A 288 23.45 54.01 -44.51
N ILE A 289 23.78 54.98 -43.65
CA ILE A 289 23.43 54.94 -42.22
C ILE A 289 21.91 54.81 -42.02
N GLN A 290 21.10 55.45 -42.87
CA GLN A 290 19.65 55.34 -42.81
C GLN A 290 19.09 53.99 -43.33
N THR A 291 19.82 53.27 -44.18
CA THR A 291 19.47 51.89 -44.54
C THR A 291 19.89 50.92 -43.44
N ASP A 292 21.13 51.04 -42.95
CA ASP A 292 21.63 50.27 -41.80
C ASP A 292 20.71 50.43 -40.56
N LEU A 293 20.23 51.65 -40.26
CA LEU A 293 19.26 51.91 -39.19
C LEU A 293 17.90 51.21 -39.40
N ASN A 294 17.37 51.21 -40.62
CA ASN A 294 16.09 50.56 -40.91
C ASN A 294 16.17 49.04 -40.77
N ASP A 295 17.32 48.43 -41.07
CA ASP A 295 17.51 47.00 -40.89
C ASP A 295 17.71 46.65 -39.40
N ILE A 296 18.42 47.48 -38.63
CA ILE A 296 18.49 47.36 -37.16
C ILE A 296 17.09 47.45 -36.53
N ILE A 297 16.23 48.37 -36.97
CA ILE A 297 14.85 48.52 -36.45
C ILE A 297 14.00 47.26 -36.72
N LYS A 298 14.18 46.60 -37.88
CA LYS A 298 13.51 45.33 -38.17
C LYS A 298 14.04 44.19 -37.31
N GLU A 299 15.35 44.15 -37.08
CA GLU A 299 15.98 43.13 -36.25
C GLU A 299 15.58 43.27 -34.78
N ASP A 300 15.49 44.50 -34.26
CA ASP A 300 14.99 44.81 -32.91
C ASP A 300 13.52 44.39 -32.74
N ALA A 301 12.65 44.67 -33.72
CA ALA A 301 11.26 44.20 -33.71
C ALA A 301 11.16 42.66 -33.68
N ASN A 302 11.97 41.96 -34.48
CA ASN A 302 12.02 40.48 -34.51
C ASN A 302 12.56 39.90 -33.19
N ILE A 303 13.56 40.55 -32.58
CA ILE A 303 14.07 40.18 -31.25
C ILE A 303 12.96 40.35 -30.20
N GLN A 304 12.20 41.46 -30.26
CA GLN A 304 11.11 41.73 -29.33
C GLN A 304 9.97 40.70 -29.44
N ASP A 305 9.56 40.32 -30.67
CA ASP A 305 8.58 39.25 -30.89
C ASP A 305 9.05 37.91 -30.29
N ARG A 306 10.32 37.54 -30.52
CA ARG A 306 10.92 36.32 -29.96
C ARG A 306 11.03 36.34 -28.43
N ILE A 307 11.24 37.51 -27.83
CA ILE A 307 11.20 37.71 -26.38
C ILE A 307 9.77 37.50 -25.86
N GLU A 308 8.75 38.04 -26.54
CA GLU A 308 7.35 37.87 -26.14
C GLU A 308 6.91 36.40 -26.21
N GLU A 309 7.26 35.69 -27.30
CA GLU A 309 7.04 34.23 -27.43
C GLU A 309 7.75 33.44 -26.32
N GLY A 310 9.03 33.76 -26.03
CA GLY A 310 9.79 33.11 -24.97
C GLY A 310 9.19 33.34 -23.57
N VAL A 311 8.65 34.53 -23.31
CA VAL A 311 7.94 34.87 -22.06
C VAL A 311 6.62 34.10 -21.95
N LEU A 312 5.87 33.94 -23.05
CA LEU A 312 4.64 33.14 -23.09
C LEU A 312 4.92 31.65 -22.84
N ALA A 313 5.90 31.07 -23.53
CA ALA A 313 6.31 29.68 -23.33
C ALA A 313 6.79 29.41 -21.90
N LYS A 314 7.58 30.34 -21.31
CA LYS A 314 8.00 30.28 -19.90
C LYS A 314 6.82 30.31 -18.95
N HIS A 315 5.79 31.12 -19.22
CA HIS A 315 4.59 31.19 -18.39
C HIS A 315 3.77 29.90 -18.46
N ALA A 316 3.52 29.35 -19.66
CA ALA A 316 2.81 28.07 -19.82
C ALA A 316 3.51 26.91 -19.08
N ASN A 317 4.85 26.84 -19.17
CA ASN A 317 5.64 25.85 -18.42
C ASN A 317 5.53 26.05 -16.90
N LEU A 318 5.56 27.29 -16.42
CA LEU A 318 5.41 27.61 -14.99
C LEU A 318 4.02 27.20 -14.47
N GLU A 319 2.95 27.49 -15.20
CA GLU A 319 1.58 27.07 -14.85
C GLU A 319 1.47 25.55 -14.76
N GLN A 320 2.04 24.80 -15.72
CA GLN A 320 2.03 23.34 -15.67
C GLN A 320 2.78 22.79 -14.44
N ILE A 321 3.90 23.41 -14.05
CA ILE A 321 4.66 23.05 -12.84
C ILE A 321 3.85 23.38 -11.57
N ILE A 322 3.23 24.57 -11.50
CA ILE A 322 2.40 24.97 -10.36
C ILE A 322 1.21 24.01 -10.18
N ARG A 323 0.48 23.68 -11.26
CA ARG A 323 -0.61 22.70 -11.25
C ARG A 323 -0.14 21.34 -10.73
N LYS A 324 0.97 20.80 -11.24
CA LYS A 324 1.58 19.54 -10.77
C LYS A 324 1.96 19.62 -9.28
N GLN A 325 2.53 20.74 -8.83
CA GLN A 325 2.90 20.95 -7.43
C GLN A 325 1.67 21.07 -6.51
N MET A 326 0.61 21.76 -6.92
CA MET A 326 -0.64 21.86 -6.16
C MET A 326 -1.34 20.50 -6.05
N LYS A 327 -1.40 19.72 -7.14
CA LYS A 327 -1.91 18.34 -7.13
C LYS A 327 -1.10 17.44 -6.18
N ALA A 328 0.22 17.53 -6.21
CA ALA A 328 1.10 16.81 -5.27
C ALA A 328 0.91 17.25 -3.80
N LYS A 329 0.74 18.56 -3.54
CA LYS A 329 0.42 19.09 -2.20
C LYS A 329 -0.95 18.58 -1.71
N ALA A 330 -1.95 18.50 -2.58
CA ALA A 330 -3.27 17.96 -2.25
C ALA A 330 -3.20 16.48 -1.86
N TYR A 331 -2.50 15.63 -2.63
CA TYR A 331 -2.29 14.22 -2.26
C TYR A 331 -1.48 14.06 -0.97
N LYS A 332 -0.44 14.87 -0.74
CA LYS A 332 0.30 14.86 0.54
C LYS A 332 -0.60 15.24 1.72
N LYS A 333 -1.50 16.22 1.55
CA LYS A 333 -2.48 16.60 2.57
C LYS A 333 -3.47 15.46 2.86
N LEU A 334 -3.97 14.79 1.81
CA LEU A 334 -4.83 13.61 1.95
C LEU A 334 -4.13 12.48 2.73
N ASN A 335 -2.88 12.16 2.39
CA ASN A 335 -2.09 11.13 3.07
C ASN A 335 -1.71 11.48 4.53
N SER A 336 -1.67 12.77 4.88
CA SER A 336 -1.36 13.22 6.25
C SER A 336 -2.53 13.08 7.23
N LEU A 337 -3.76 12.98 6.73
CA LEU A 337 -4.97 12.82 7.52
C LEU A 337 -5.25 11.32 7.73
N LYS A 338 -4.69 10.76 8.81
CA LYS A 338 -4.86 9.34 9.19
C LYS A 338 -6.28 8.93 9.61
N SER A 339 -7.24 9.84 9.63
CA SER A 339 -8.65 9.57 9.94
C SER A 339 -9.50 9.68 8.67
N GLN A 340 -10.47 8.77 8.53
CA GLN A 340 -11.36 8.66 7.36
C GLN A 340 -11.98 10.01 6.99
N GLN A 341 -11.53 10.60 5.89
CA GLN A 341 -12.29 11.67 5.24
C GLN A 341 -13.49 11.04 4.55
N VAL A 342 -14.66 11.31 5.11
CA VAL A 342 -15.95 10.93 4.55
C VAL A 342 -16.16 11.70 3.24
N ILE A 343 -15.86 11.07 2.10
CA ILE A 343 -16.14 11.60 0.77
C ILE A 343 -17.65 11.45 0.48
N LEU A 344 -18.48 12.22 1.19
CA LEU A 344 -19.90 12.38 0.89
C LEU A 344 -20.11 13.55 -0.06
N ARG A 345 -19.64 13.36 -1.30
CA ARG A 345 -20.26 13.96 -2.48
C ARG A 345 -20.62 12.81 -3.39
N SER A 346 -21.90 12.67 -3.73
CA SER A 346 -22.30 11.66 -4.71
C SER A 346 -21.59 11.95 -6.03
N GLU A 347 -21.24 10.92 -6.78
CA GLU A 347 -20.51 11.06 -8.05
C GLU A 347 -21.21 12.04 -9.00
N LEU A 348 -22.55 12.01 -9.01
CA LEU A 348 -23.43 12.97 -9.67
C LEU A 348 -23.14 14.44 -9.29
N THR A 349 -22.96 14.76 -8.00
CA THR A 349 -22.62 16.14 -7.58
C THR A 349 -21.20 16.55 -7.98
N VAL A 350 -20.26 15.61 -8.10
CA VAL A 350 -18.90 15.91 -8.60
C VAL A 350 -18.95 16.17 -10.11
N GLN A 351 -19.67 15.33 -10.87
CA GLN A 351 -19.89 15.48 -12.31
C GLN A 351 -20.59 16.81 -12.64
N GLN A 352 -21.64 17.18 -11.89
CA GLN A 352 -22.35 18.47 -12.07
C GLN A 352 -21.46 19.69 -11.82
N ILE A 353 -20.57 19.63 -10.82
CA ILE A 353 -19.61 20.72 -10.55
C ILE A 353 -18.56 20.79 -11.68
N SER A 354 -18.08 19.63 -12.16
CA SER A 354 -17.14 19.57 -13.28
C SER A 354 -17.74 20.10 -14.58
N GLN A 355 -19.00 19.79 -14.88
CA GLN A 355 -19.73 20.32 -16.04
C GLN A 355 -19.88 21.84 -15.96
N LYS A 356 -20.38 22.38 -14.83
CA LYS A 356 -20.49 23.83 -14.62
C LYS A 356 -19.16 24.56 -14.73
N GLN A 357 -18.07 23.98 -14.24
CA GLN A 357 -16.74 24.54 -14.38
C GLN A 357 -16.28 24.53 -15.86
N SER A 358 -16.60 23.48 -16.61
CA SER A 358 -16.26 23.36 -18.03
C SER A 358 -17.02 24.38 -18.88
N GLU A 359 -18.32 24.55 -18.63
CA GLU A 359 -19.15 25.59 -19.28
C GLU A 359 -18.64 27.00 -18.96
N LEU A 360 -18.26 27.26 -17.71
CA LEU A 360 -17.71 28.56 -17.30
C LEU A 360 -16.34 28.82 -17.96
N ASN A 361 -15.45 27.83 -17.99
CA ASN A 361 -14.16 27.93 -18.69
C ASN A 361 -14.35 28.16 -20.20
N TYR A 362 -15.31 27.49 -20.83
CA TYR A 362 -15.65 27.70 -22.24
C TYR A 362 -16.12 29.14 -22.49
N ASN A 363 -17.05 29.64 -21.68
CA ASN A 363 -17.54 31.02 -21.79
C ASN A 363 -16.44 32.06 -21.58
N LEU A 364 -15.55 31.87 -20.59
CA LEU A 364 -14.38 32.73 -20.39
C LEU A 364 -13.37 32.65 -21.53
N THR A 365 -13.22 31.47 -22.16
CA THR A 365 -12.35 31.27 -23.33
C THR A 365 -12.87 32.03 -24.55
N GLU A 366 -14.18 31.98 -24.82
CA GLU A 366 -14.80 32.77 -25.89
C GLU A 366 -14.72 34.29 -25.63
N ILE A 367 -14.97 34.74 -24.39
CA ILE A 367 -14.76 36.14 -23.99
C ILE A 367 -13.30 36.55 -24.19
N SER A 368 -12.34 35.70 -23.81
CA SER A 368 -10.91 36.01 -23.97
C SER A 368 -10.45 36.00 -25.43
N LYS A 369 -11.09 35.23 -26.32
CA LYS A 369 -10.88 35.29 -27.78
C LYS A 369 -11.47 36.56 -28.39
N ALA A 370 -12.67 36.95 -28.00
CA ALA A 370 -13.31 38.19 -28.45
C ALA A 370 -12.47 39.43 -28.06
N LEU A 371 -12.04 39.50 -26.80
CA LEU A 371 -11.15 40.57 -26.32
C LEU A 371 -9.79 40.61 -27.04
N LEU A 372 -9.33 39.50 -27.62
CA LEU A 372 -8.07 39.42 -28.38
C LEU A 372 -8.20 40.01 -29.79
N LEU A 373 -9.41 39.99 -30.36
CA LEU A 373 -9.75 40.71 -31.59
C LEU A 373 -9.92 42.21 -31.33
N ASP A 374 -10.61 42.57 -30.23
CA ASP A 374 -10.89 43.97 -29.88
C ASP A 374 -9.64 44.74 -29.41
N TYR A 375 -8.69 44.07 -28.75
CA TYR A 375 -7.52 44.69 -28.12
C TYR A 375 -6.19 43.98 -28.47
N PRO A 376 -5.73 44.04 -29.75
CA PRO A 376 -4.48 43.40 -30.17
C PRO A 376 -3.25 43.87 -29.37
N ASN A 377 -3.24 45.11 -28.88
CA ASN A 377 -2.16 45.64 -28.04
C ASN A 377 -2.05 44.96 -26.65
N LYS A 378 -2.96 44.05 -26.29
CA LYS A 378 -2.94 43.25 -25.05
C LYS A 378 -2.74 41.75 -25.30
N LYS A 379 -2.32 41.36 -26.51
CA LYS A 379 -2.08 39.97 -26.96
C LYS A 379 -1.34 39.11 -25.92
N SER A 380 -0.16 39.52 -25.44
CA SER A 380 0.59 38.79 -24.40
C SER A 380 -0.24 38.47 -23.14
N PHE A 381 -1.04 39.43 -22.67
CA PHE A 381 -1.83 39.25 -21.44
C PHE A 381 -3.00 38.27 -21.66
N LEU A 382 -3.70 38.40 -22.78
CA LEU A 382 -4.84 37.54 -23.10
C LEU A 382 -4.41 36.09 -23.43
N PHE A 383 -3.24 35.88 -24.05
CA PHE A 383 -2.68 34.54 -24.21
C PHE A 383 -2.35 33.87 -22.88
N LYS A 384 -1.84 34.60 -21.88
CA LYS A 384 -1.62 34.07 -20.53
C LYS A 384 -2.92 33.60 -19.87
N VAL A 385 -3.99 34.38 -20.01
CA VAL A 385 -5.34 33.99 -19.53
C VAL A 385 -5.85 32.74 -20.27
N LEU A 386 -5.71 32.67 -21.59
CA LEU A 386 -6.07 31.48 -22.39
C LEU A 386 -5.31 30.22 -21.98
N HIS A 387 -4.00 30.33 -21.67
CA HIS A 387 -3.22 29.19 -21.16
C HIS A 387 -3.70 28.68 -19.78
N VAL A 388 -4.37 29.51 -18.98
CA VAL A 388 -4.98 29.10 -17.71
C VAL A 388 -6.37 28.48 -17.90
N LEU A 389 -7.08 28.78 -18.99
CA LEU A 389 -8.47 28.33 -19.22
C LEU A 389 -8.61 27.07 -20.08
N ASN A 390 -7.64 26.80 -20.97
CA ASN A 390 -7.71 25.71 -21.96
C ASN A 390 -7.34 24.29 -21.43
N ASP A 391 -7.12 24.15 -20.12
CA ASP A 391 -6.65 22.91 -19.44
C ASP A 391 -7.15 22.92 -17.97
#